data_AF-A0A3D3C1X8-F1
#
_entry.id   AF-A0A3D3C1X8-F1
#
_cell.length_a   1.000
_cell.length_b   1.000
_cell.length_c   1.000
_cell.angle_alpha   90.00
_cell.angle_beta   90.00
_cell.angle_gamma   90.00
#
_symmetry.space_group_name_H-M   'P 1'
#
loop_
_entity.id
_entity.type
_entity.pdbx_description
1 polymer ?
#
loop_
_entity_poly.entity_id
_entity_poly.type
_entity_poly.pdbx_seq_one_letter_code
_entity_poly.pdbx_strand_id
1 'polypeptide(L)' 'GEPKEEMTRVIEEVTPQMPKLSPRYLMGVGTPTDIIRAVVQGIDMFDC' A
#
# COMPACT_ATOMS: atom_id res chain seq x y z
N GLY A 1 3.48 -1.97 15.46
CA GLY A 1 3.31 -2.17 14.02
C GLY A 1 2.32 -3.29 13.86
N GLU A 2 1.28 -3.07 13.06
CA GLU A 2 0.34 -4.15 12.71
C GLU A 2 1.08 -5.30 12.01
N PRO A 3 0.52 -6.52 12.02
CA PRO A 3 1.06 -7.62 11.24
C PRO A 3 1.14 -7.22 9.77
N LYS A 4 2.30 -7.41 9.13
CA LYS A 4 2.50 -7.07 7.71
C LYS A 4 1.49 -7.74 6.77
N GLU A 5 1.01 -8.92 7.16
CA GLU A 5 -0.02 -9.68 6.46
C GLU A 5 -1.37 -8.99 6.52
N GLU A 6 -1.69 -8.34 7.64
CA GLU A 6 -2.93 -7.58 7.82
C GLU A 6 -2.89 -6.29 7.00
N MET A 7 -1.79 -5.55 7.05
CA MET A 7 -1.56 -4.39 6.18
C MET A 7 -1.74 -4.74 4.70
N THR A 8 -1.16 -5.87 4.25
CA THR A 8 -1.25 -6.30 2.85
C THR A 8 -2.70 -6.63 2.47
N ARG A 9 -3.45 -7.34 3.32
CA ARG A 9 -4.87 -7.64 3.09
C ARG A 9 -5.72 -6.38 2.98
N VAL A 10 -5.50 -5.41 3.87
CA VAL A 10 -6.23 -4.14 3.83
C VAL A 10 -5.96 -3.38 2.53
N ILE A 11 -4.69 -3.30 2.10
CA ILE A 11 -4.33 -2.64 0.84
C ILE A 11 -5.00 -3.36 -0.34
N GLU A 12 -5.00 -4.69 -0.37
CA GLU A 12 -5.65 -5.49 -1.42
C GLU A 12 -7.16 -5.22 -1.52
N GLU A 13 -7.84 -5.07 -0.39
CA GLU A 13 -9.29 -4.83 -0.34
C GLU A 13 -9.67 -3.37 -0.66
N VAL A 14 -8.85 -2.41 -0.22
CA VAL A 14 -9.15 -0.98 -0.32
C VAL A 14 -8.74 -0.40 -1.67
N THR A 15 -7.58 -0.78 -2.20
CA THR A 15 -7.02 -0.16 -3.41
C THR A 15 -7.94 -0.21 -4.64
N PRO A 16 -8.68 -1.30 -4.90
CA PRO A 16 -9.66 -1.36 -6.00
C PRO A 16 -10.84 -0.38 -5.86
N GLN A 17 -11.15 0.04 -4.64
CA GLN A 17 -12.26 0.96 -4.34
C GLN A 17 -11.84 2.44 -4.48
N MET A 18 -10.54 2.71 -4.56
CA MET A 18 -10.01 4.06 -4.67
C MET A 18 -10.09 4.59 -6.13
N PRO A 19 -10.21 5.92 -6.32
CA PRO A 19 -10.23 6.53 -7.64
C PRO A 19 -9.02 6.13 -8.49
N LYS A 20 -9.25 5.63 -9.71
CA LYS A 20 -8.20 5.09 -10.58
C LYS A 20 -7.22 6.14 -11.13
N LEU A 21 -7.61 7.41 -11.14
CA LEU A 21 -6.84 8.51 -11.72
C LEU A 21 -6.23 9.42 -10.64
N SER A 22 -6.35 9.05 -9.38
CA SER A 22 -5.74 9.79 -8.26
C SER A 22 -4.56 9.01 -7.72
N PRO A 23 -3.42 9.66 -7.44
CA PRO A 23 -2.28 9.02 -6.78
C PRO A 23 -2.69 8.43 -5.43
N ARG A 24 -2.22 7.21 -5.14
CA ARG A 24 -2.45 6.53 -3.86
C ARG A 24 -1.20 6.59 -2.99
N TYR A 25 -1.36 7.14 -1.78
CA TYR A 25 -0.28 7.35 -0.82
C TYR A 25 -0.41 6.38 0.35
N LEU A 26 0.67 5.67 0.68
CA LEU A 26 0.74 4.76 1.81
C LEU A 26 1.72 5.29 2.85
N MET A 27 1.20 5.58 4.05
CA MET A 27 1.99 6.11 5.16
C MET A 27 2.61 4.99 6.01
N GLY A 28 3.82 5.23 6.52
CA GLY A 28 4.49 4.40 7.53
C GLY A 28 5.05 3.09 6.99
N VAL A 29 5.45 3.06 5.71
CA VAL A 29 6.00 1.87 5.04
C VAL A 29 7.41 2.13 4.54
N GLY A 30 8.39 1.53 5.23
CA GLY A 30 9.81 1.78 4.97
C GLY A 30 10.62 0.62 4.40
N THR A 31 10.20 -0.64 4.59
CA THR A 31 11.06 -1.77 4.14
C THR A 31 10.92 -2.00 2.64
N PRO A 32 12.03 -2.29 1.91
CA PRO A 32 11.97 -2.50 0.47
C PRO A 32 10.95 -3.55 0.03
N THR A 33 10.82 -4.64 0.79
CA THR A 33 9.86 -5.71 0.50
C THR A 33 8.41 -5.23 0.59
N ASP A 34 8.10 -4.36 1.55
CA ASP A 34 6.73 -3.86 1.74
C ASP A 34 6.36 -2.85 0.64
N ILE A 35 7.31 -2.00 0.24
CA ILE A 35 7.15 -1.07 -0.89
C ILE A 35 6.84 -1.85 -2.17
N ILE A 36 7.62 -2.90 -2.49
CA ILE A 36 7.39 -3.72 -3.69
C ILE A 36 5.99 -4.34 -3.68
N ARG A 37 5.55 -4.88 -2.54
CA ARG A 37 4.20 -5.47 -2.41
C ARG A 37 3.11 -4.42 -2.61
N ALA A 38 3.25 -3.24 -2.00
CA ALA A 38 2.28 -2.17 -2.12
C ALA A 38 2.20 -1.58 -3.54
N VAL A 39 3.34 -1.48 -4.26
CA VAL A 39 3.35 -1.09 -5.68
C VAL A 39 2.57 -2.07 -6.54
N VAL A 40 2.71 -3.39 -6.31
CA VAL A 40 1.93 -4.41 -7.03
C VAL A 40 0.43 -4.23 -6.80
N GLN A 41 0.03 -3.72 -5.63
CA GLN A 41 -1.36 -3.43 -5.33
C GLN A 41 -1.87 -2.10 -5.90
N GLY A 42 -0.99 -1.25 -6.43
CA GLY A 42 -1.35 0.02 -7.05
C GLY A 42 -1.17 1.26 -6.16
N ILE A 43 -0.30 1.18 -5.15
CA ILE A 43 0.19 2.34 -4.40
C ILE A 43 1.28 3.05 -5.19
N ASP A 44 1.20 4.38 -5.24
CA ASP A 44 2.06 5.22 -6.08
C ASP A 44 3.13 5.99 -5.27
N MET A 45 2.85 6.27 -3.99
CA MET A 45 3.72 7.11 -3.14
C MET A 45 3.81 6.55 -1.72
N PHE A 46 4.95 6.78 -1.06
CA PHE A 46 5.31 6.20 0.23
C PHE A 46 5.99 7.23 1.13
N ASP A 47 5.78 7.12 2.44
CA ASP A 47 6.67 7.67 3.47
C ASP A 47 7.12 6.61 4.48
N CYS A 48 8.23 6.91 5.17
CA CYS A 48 8.85 6.08 6.19
C CYS A 48 9.11 6.90 7.45
#